data_AF-U1PJW6-F1
#
_entry.id   AF-U1PJW6-F1
#
_cell.length_a   1.000
_cell.length_b   1.000
_cell.length_c   1.000
_cell.angle_alpha   90.00
_cell.angle_beta   90.00
_cell.angle_gamma   90.00
#
_symmetry.space_group_name_H-M   'P 1'
#
loop_
_entity.id
_entity.type
_entity.pdbx_description
1 polymer ?
#
loop_
_entity_poly.entity_id
_entity_poly.type
_entity_poly.pdbx_seq_one_letter_code
_entity_poly.pdbx_strand_id
1 'polypeptide(L)'
;GRIAAARRVLRPSHLTVFTGGPQRLLGPTGLARAWTRRGMAPALAQEMERALGEASAAMAAASADADAQTGGDLLGAEDLVRGPYAGAGGGAAFGLRIVGARVLPVREAVAVALEGWASQADLCLYVSGAVGESPPGGLDAAVACAARRAVPLVLVCDSASLQRSELARLGLNGVYEIRPGRAFDDAPETPATAAGMAGALTDAVARVAGTWGWE
;
A
#
# COMPACT_ATOMS: atom_id res chain seq x y z
N GLY A 1 28.19 -5.98 -15.18
CA GLY A 1 27.56 -4.65 -15.32
C GLY A 1 27.21 -4.05 -13.96
N ARG A 2 26.69 -2.81 -13.91
CA ARG A 2 26.35 -2.09 -12.66
C ARG A 2 25.34 -2.86 -11.78
N ILE A 3 24.35 -3.53 -12.38
CA ILE A 3 23.34 -4.35 -11.66
C ILE A 3 24.01 -5.52 -10.93
N ALA A 4 24.87 -6.29 -11.60
CA ALA A 4 25.60 -7.39 -10.98
C ALA A 4 26.48 -6.93 -9.80
N ALA A 5 27.11 -5.75 -9.92
CA ALA A 5 27.88 -5.16 -8.83
C ALA A 5 26.98 -4.78 -7.64
N ALA A 6 25.84 -4.12 -7.89
CA ALA A 6 24.88 -3.76 -6.86
C ALA A 6 24.33 -5.01 -6.12
N ARG A 7 23.92 -6.05 -6.85
CA ARG A 7 23.47 -7.33 -6.28
C ARG A 7 24.55 -7.98 -5.41
N ARG A 8 25.81 -7.96 -5.84
CA ARG A 8 26.92 -8.51 -5.06
C ARG A 8 27.10 -7.78 -3.72
N VAL A 9 26.98 -6.45 -3.73
CA VAL A 9 27.05 -5.63 -2.51
C VAL A 9 25.85 -5.88 -1.59
N LEU A 10 24.66 -6.07 -2.16
CA LEU A 10 23.43 -6.29 -1.40
C LEU A 10 23.19 -7.74 -0.99
N ARG A 11 23.97 -8.70 -1.51
CA ARG A 11 23.86 -10.14 -1.19
C ARG A 11 23.77 -10.48 0.31
N PRO A 12 24.51 -9.84 1.24
CA PRO A 12 24.37 -10.14 2.67
C PRO A 12 23.08 -9.60 3.30
N SER A 13 22.32 -8.76 2.60
CA SER A 13 21.12 -8.10 3.12
C SER A 13 19.85 -8.67 2.49
N HIS A 14 18.84 -8.96 3.30
CA HIS A 14 17.50 -9.26 2.81
C HIS A 14 16.71 -7.96 2.62
N LEU A 15 16.56 -7.53 1.38
CA LEU A 15 15.80 -6.32 1.05
C LEU A 15 14.34 -6.68 0.72
N THR A 16 13.42 -6.23 1.57
CA THR A 16 11.97 -6.37 1.34
C THR A 16 11.35 -4.98 1.22
N VAL A 17 10.55 -4.77 0.18
CA VAL A 17 9.85 -3.52 -0.12
C VAL A 17 8.36 -3.76 0.00
N PHE A 18 7.70 -3.04 0.91
CA PHE A 18 6.25 -3.10 1.05
C PHE A 18 5.59 -1.99 0.23
N THR A 19 4.53 -2.34 -0.48
CA THR A 19 3.74 -1.41 -1.30
C THR A 19 2.32 -1.31 -0.78
N GLY A 20 1.76 -0.10 -0.78
CA GLY A 20 0.39 0.14 -0.30
C GLY A 20 -0.70 -0.40 -1.23
N GLY A 21 -0.37 -0.77 -2.46
CA GLY A 21 -1.33 -1.30 -3.43
C GLY A 21 -0.70 -1.55 -4.81
N PRO A 22 -1.46 -2.20 -5.72
CA PRO A 22 -0.99 -2.45 -7.08
C PRO A 22 -0.84 -1.15 -7.85
N GLN A 23 0.34 -0.94 -8.42
CA GLN A 23 0.65 0.15 -9.34
C GLN A 23 1.61 -0.40 -10.39
N ARG A 24 1.12 -0.50 -11.64
CA ARG A 24 1.96 -0.94 -12.76
C ARG A 24 2.93 0.17 -13.17
N LEU A 25 4.05 -0.21 -13.76
CA LEU A 25 5.03 0.75 -14.28
C LEU A 25 4.49 1.44 -15.53
N LEU A 26 3.99 0.64 -16.47
CA LEU A 26 3.52 1.06 -17.79
C LEU A 26 2.07 0.61 -18.03
N GLY A 27 1.44 1.19 -19.04
CA GLY A 27 0.14 0.78 -19.57
C GLY A 27 -1.04 1.56 -18.98
N PRO A 28 -2.29 1.10 -19.21
CA PRO A 28 -3.49 1.89 -18.92
C PRO A 28 -3.69 2.19 -17.43
N THR A 29 -3.13 1.39 -16.53
CA THR A 29 -3.11 1.62 -15.08
C THR A 29 -1.71 1.97 -14.56
N GLY A 30 -0.79 2.32 -15.46
CA GLY A 30 0.62 2.61 -15.20
C GLY A 30 0.87 4.02 -14.63
N LEU A 31 2.15 4.42 -14.63
CA LEU A 31 2.58 5.70 -14.07
C LEU A 31 2.05 6.91 -14.85
N ALA A 32 1.89 6.82 -16.17
CA ALA A 32 1.30 7.89 -16.98
C ALA A 32 -0.06 8.35 -16.42
N ARG A 33 -0.96 7.40 -16.16
CA ARG A 33 -2.27 7.68 -15.55
C ARG A 33 -2.13 8.28 -14.14
N ALA A 34 -1.16 7.82 -13.37
CA ALA A 34 -0.91 8.32 -12.02
C ALA A 34 -0.36 9.76 -12.01
N TRP A 35 0.42 10.15 -13.01
CA TRP A 35 0.91 11.52 -13.20
C TRP A 35 -0.18 12.45 -13.71
N THR A 36 -0.99 12.01 -14.68
CA THR A 36 -2.11 12.81 -15.19
C THR A 36 -3.12 13.14 -14.09
N ARG A 37 -3.44 12.18 -13.20
CA ARG A 37 -4.28 12.44 -12.02
C ARG A 37 -3.69 13.46 -11.05
N ARG A 38 -2.38 13.70 -11.10
CA ARG A 38 -1.68 14.71 -10.30
C ARG A 38 -1.43 16.02 -11.07
N GLY A 39 -2.10 16.20 -12.21
CA GLY A 39 -2.05 17.43 -12.99
C GLY A 39 -1.01 17.47 -14.11
N MET A 40 -0.29 16.38 -14.38
CA MET A 40 0.62 16.32 -15.53
C MET A 40 -0.19 16.35 -16.85
N ALA A 41 0.29 17.13 -17.82
CA ALA A 41 -0.32 17.15 -19.15
C ALA A 41 -0.27 15.75 -19.80
N PRO A 42 -1.38 15.24 -20.40
CA PRO A 42 -1.42 13.89 -20.95
C PRO A 42 -0.34 13.59 -22.00
N ALA A 43 -0.01 14.56 -22.84
CA ALA A 43 1.04 14.40 -23.87
C ALA A 43 2.42 14.17 -23.24
N LEU A 44 2.76 14.93 -22.19
CA LEU A 44 4.00 14.78 -21.44
C LEU A 44 4.03 13.43 -20.69
N ALA A 45 2.93 13.04 -20.06
CA ALA A 45 2.82 11.74 -19.39
C ALA A 45 3.06 10.57 -20.37
N GLN A 46 2.52 10.66 -21.59
CA GLN A 46 2.71 9.63 -22.62
C GLN A 46 4.16 9.58 -23.15
N GLU A 47 4.79 10.75 -23.32
CA GLU A 47 6.20 10.84 -23.72
C GLU A 47 7.11 10.24 -22.66
N MET A 48 6.91 10.59 -21.40
CA MET A 48 7.65 10.03 -20.26
C MET A 48 7.43 8.52 -20.14
N GLU A 49 6.21 8.03 -20.36
CA GLU A 49 5.94 6.59 -20.35
C GLU A 49 6.68 5.85 -21.47
N ARG A 50 6.79 6.44 -22.66
CA ARG A 50 7.56 5.85 -23.76
C ARG A 50 9.05 5.73 -23.40
N ALA A 51 9.64 6.82 -22.90
CA ALA A 51 11.02 6.83 -22.46
C ALA A 51 11.28 5.83 -21.31
N LEU A 52 10.34 5.74 -20.37
CA LEU A 52 10.39 4.76 -19.28
C LEU A 52 10.26 3.32 -19.80
N GLY A 53 9.45 3.09 -20.84
CA GLY A 53 9.32 1.80 -21.51
C GLY A 53 10.64 1.31 -22.09
N GLU A 54 11.34 2.17 -22.83
CA GLU A 54 12.66 1.87 -23.40
C GLU A 54 13.70 1.62 -22.31
N ALA A 55 13.77 2.50 -21.31
CA ALA A 55 14.72 2.38 -20.20
C ALA A 55 14.48 1.11 -19.37
N SER A 56 13.22 0.80 -19.04
CA SER A 56 12.87 -0.39 -18.25
C SER A 56 13.13 -1.68 -19.02
N ALA A 57 12.91 -1.73 -20.33
CA ALA A 57 13.27 -2.86 -21.17
C ALA A 57 14.79 -3.11 -21.17
N ALA A 58 15.59 -2.05 -21.35
CA ALA A 58 17.05 -2.15 -21.31
C ALA A 58 17.56 -2.61 -19.93
N MET A 59 16.97 -2.10 -18.84
CA MET A 59 17.30 -2.50 -17.48
C MET A 59 16.92 -3.95 -17.17
N ALA A 60 15.77 -4.42 -17.68
CA ALA A 60 15.33 -5.81 -17.52
C ALA A 60 16.25 -6.78 -18.27
N ALA A 61 16.68 -6.43 -19.49
CA ALA A 61 17.68 -7.20 -20.23
C ALA A 61 19.01 -7.29 -19.47
N ALA A 62 19.53 -6.15 -18.98
CA ALA A 62 20.76 -6.13 -18.19
C ALA A 62 20.63 -6.86 -16.83
N SER A 63 19.42 -6.97 -16.29
CA SER A 63 19.11 -7.78 -15.11
C SER A 63 19.20 -9.27 -15.43
N ALA A 64 18.59 -9.72 -16.54
CA ALA A 64 18.65 -11.11 -16.97
C ALA A 64 20.09 -11.58 -17.24
N ASP A 65 20.92 -10.72 -17.86
CA ASP A 65 22.35 -10.99 -18.04
C ASP A 65 23.10 -11.12 -16.71
N ALA A 66 22.72 -10.33 -15.70
CA ALA A 66 23.29 -10.43 -14.36
C ALA A 66 22.86 -11.72 -13.66
N ASP A 67 21.59 -12.14 -13.81
CA ASP A 67 21.08 -13.42 -13.28
C ASP A 67 21.85 -14.61 -13.83
N ALA A 68 22.17 -14.62 -15.13
CA ALA A 68 23.00 -15.63 -15.75
C ALA A 68 24.42 -15.72 -15.16
N GLN A 69 24.97 -14.60 -14.66
CA GLN A 69 26.31 -14.54 -14.07
C GLN A 69 26.35 -14.92 -12.60
N THR A 70 25.26 -14.70 -11.84
CA THR A 70 25.23 -14.89 -10.39
C THR A 70 24.50 -16.15 -9.92
N GLY A 71 23.90 -16.91 -10.84
CA GLY A 71 23.03 -18.04 -10.49
C GLY A 71 21.66 -17.53 -10.05
N GLY A 72 20.83 -17.14 -11.01
CA GLY A 72 19.52 -16.54 -10.81
C GLY A 72 18.53 -17.40 -10.03
N ASP A 73 17.42 -16.77 -9.63
CA ASP A 73 16.35 -17.41 -8.87
C ASP A 73 15.70 -18.56 -9.66
N LEU A 74 15.73 -19.77 -9.08
CA LEU A 74 15.22 -21.01 -9.67
C LEU A 74 13.68 -21.06 -9.73
N LEU A 75 12.99 -20.17 -9.00
CA LEU A 75 11.53 -20.15 -8.89
C LEU A 75 10.82 -19.39 -10.03
N GLY A 76 11.55 -18.96 -11.04
CA GLY A 76 11.02 -18.29 -12.23
C GLY A 76 11.00 -16.77 -12.07
N ALA A 77 11.63 -16.08 -13.01
CA ALA A 77 11.59 -14.62 -13.05
C ALA A 77 10.16 -14.17 -13.41
N GLU A 78 9.38 -13.72 -12.43
CA GLU A 78 8.22 -12.91 -12.73
C GLU A 78 8.62 -11.72 -13.59
N ASP A 79 7.82 -11.37 -14.60
CA ASP A 79 8.08 -10.23 -15.47
C ASP A 79 8.31 -8.95 -14.65
N LEU A 80 9.56 -8.50 -14.61
CA LEU A 80 10.01 -7.36 -13.82
C LEU A 80 9.24 -6.09 -14.17
N VAL A 81 9.00 -5.87 -15.47
CA VAL A 81 8.38 -4.66 -16.02
C VAL A 81 6.87 -4.73 -15.88
N ARG A 82 6.26 -5.88 -16.18
CA ARG A 82 4.80 -6.07 -16.14
C ARG A 82 4.28 -6.47 -14.76
N GLY A 83 5.14 -6.58 -13.76
CA GLY A 83 4.75 -6.88 -12.38
C GLY A 83 3.68 -5.90 -11.85
N PRO A 84 2.73 -6.37 -11.03
CA PRO A 84 1.62 -5.56 -10.54
C PRO A 84 2.04 -4.39 -9.65
N TYR A 85 3.27 -4.42 -9.11
CA TYR A 85 3.84 -3.41 -8.21
C TYR A 85 5.01 -2.63 -8.83
N ALA A 86 5.35 -2.87 -10.09
CA ALA A 86 6.56 -2.33 -10.70
C ALA A 86 6.60 -0.79 -10.69
N GLY A 87 5.45 -0.12 -10.77
CA GLY A 87 5.32 1.34 -10.72
C GLY A 87 5.23 1.93 -9.32
N ALA A 88 5.20 1.11 -8.25
CA ALA A 88 5.13 1.65 -6.89
C ALA A 88 6.33 2.54 -6.58
N GLY A 89 6.08 3.66 -5.89
CA GLY A 89 7.09 4.68 -5.61
C GLY A 89 7.64 5.36 -6.88
N GLY A 90 6.85 5.48 -7.95
CA GLY A 90 7.31 6.10 -9.20
C GLY A 90 8.26 5.21 -10.02
N GLY A 91 8.23 3.89 -9.80
CA GLY A 91 9.16 2.93 -10.43
C GLY A 91 10.33 2.51 -9.54
N ALA A 92 10.41 3.05 -8.32
CA ALA A 92 11.41 2.63 -7.34
C ALA A 92 11.32 1.13 -7.03
N ALA A 93 10.11 0.58 -6.92
CA ALA A 93 9.92 -0.85 -6.69
C ALA A 93 10.51 -1.72 -7.81
N PHE A 94 10.35 -1.33 -9.08
CA PHE A 94 11.00 -1.99 -10.21
C PHE A 94 12.54 -1.95 -10.10
N GLY A 95 13.12 -0.79 -9.83
CA GLY A 95 14.57 -0.65 -9.67
C GLY A 95 15.13 -1.47 -8.50
N LEU A 96 14.44 -1.50 -7.37
CA LEU A 96 14.82 -2.31 -6.21
C LEU A 96 14.69 -3.81 -6.53
N ARG A 97 13.66 -4.22 -7.27
CA ARG A 97 13.48 -5.62 -7.70
C ARG A 97 14.61 -6.08 -8.61
N ILE A 98 15.09 -5.22 -9.52
CA ILE A 98 16.26 -5.51 -10.37
C ILE A 98 17.51 -5.84 -9.53
N VAL A 99 17.71 -5.15 -8.40
CA VAL A 99 18.87 -5.42 -7.53
C VAL A 99 18.64 -6.54 -6.51
N GLY A 100 17.53 -7.29 -6.63
CA GLY A 100 17.24 -8.47 -5.83
C GLY A 100 16.30 -8.23 -4.64
N ALA A 101 15.62 -7.08 -4.56
CA ALA A 101 14.60 -6.86 -3.55
C ALA A 101 13.36 -7.73 -3.79
N ARG A 102 12.76 -8.23 -2.71
CA ARG A 102 11.41 -8.80 -2.75
C ARG A 102 10.39 -7.68 -2.58
N VAL A 103 9.46 -7.57 -3.52
CA VAL A 103 8.37 -6.58 -3.45
C VAL A 103 7.09 -7.28 -3.01
N LEU A 104 6.50 -6.83 -1.91
CA LEU A 104 5.30 -7.43 -1.32
C LEU A 104 4.21 -6.36 -1.10
N PRO A 105 2.93 -6.73 -1.18
CA PRO A 105 1.86 -5.85 -0.71
C PRO A 105 1.90 -5.72 0.82
N VAL A 106 1.51 -4.55 1.33
CA VAL A 106 1.55 -4.25 2.78
C VAL A 106 0.72 -5.22 3.62
N ARG A 107 -0.33 -5.84 3.06
CA ARG A 107 -1.11 -6.91 3.70
C ARG A 107 -0.24 -8.05 4.23
N GLU A 108 0.87 -8.38 3.57
CA GLU A 108 1.79 -9.45 4.01
C GLU A 108 2.47 -9.05 5.33
N ALA A 109 2.91 -7.79 5.44
CA ALA A 109 3.49 -7.26 6.67
C ALA A 109 2.46 -7.22 7.81
N VAL A 110 1.23 -6.78 7.49
CA VAL A 110 0.15 -6.72 8.48
C VAL A 110 -0.25 -8.11 8.96
N ALA A 111 -0.36 -9.08 8.07
CA ALA A 111 -0.70 -10.46 8.42
C ALA A 111 0.30 -11.05 9.42
N VAL A 112 1.60 -10.85 9.19
CA VAL A 112 2.67 -11.29 10.10
C VAL A 112 2.60 -10.56 11.44
N ALA A 113 2.41 -9.23 11.42
CA ALA A 113 2.33 -8.44 12.64
C ALA A 113 1.16 -8.84 13.55
N LEU A 114 0.04 -9.32 12.96
CA LEU A 114 -1.17 -9.65 13.70
C LEU A 114 -1.26 -11.12 14.16
N GLU A 115 -0.34 -12.00 13.74
CA GLU A 115 -0.44 -13.45 13.97
C GLU A 115 -0.50 -13.84 15.47
N GLY A 116 0.14 -13.04 16.34
CA GLY A 116 0.10 -13.23 17.81
C GLY A 116 -0.94 -12.39 18.54
N TRP A 117 -1.24 -11.18 18.04
CA TRP A 117 -2.02 -10.19 18.79
C TRP A 117 -3.49 -10.57 18.96
N ALA A 118 -4.11 -11.08 17.90
CA ALA A 118 -5.55 -11.33 17.87
C ALA A 118 -6.01 -12.49 18.78
N SER A 119 -5.09 -13.22 19.43
CA SER A 119 -5.43 -14.31 20.35
C SER A 119 -5.88 -13.83 21.74
N GLN A 120 -5.61 -12.58 22.09
CA GLN A 120 -5.90 -11.99 23.40
C GLN A 120 -6.78 -10.74 23.33
N ALA A 121 -7.17 -10.32 22.12
CA ALA A 121 -7.90 -9.07 21.91
C ALA A 121 -9.42 -9.33 21.88
N ASP A 122 -10.17 -8.51 22.60
CA ASP A 122 -11.65 -8.51 22.54
C ASP A 122 -12.21 -7.58 21.46
N LEU A 123 -11.37 -6.67 20.93
CA LEU A 123 -11.72 -5.72 19.87
C LEU A 123 -10.48 -5.34 19.06
N CYS A 124 -10.62 -5.25 17.74
CA CYS A 124 -9.60 -4.71 16.84
C CYS A 124 -9.97 -3.31 16.37
N LEU A 125 -9.14 -2.31 16.68
CA LEU A 125 -9.23 -0.96 16.11
C LEU A 125 -8.23 -0.83 14.97
N TYR A 126 -8.73 -0.68 13.74
CA TYR A 126 -7.90 -0.33 12.60
C TYR A 126 -7.94 1.18 12.39
N VAL A 127 -6.83 1.87 12.63
CA VAL A 127 -6.75 3.33 12.50
C VAL A 127 -6.13 3.71 11.16
N SER A 128 -6.78 4.61 10.40
CA SER A 128 -6.27 5.08 9.11
C SER A 128 -6.52 6.56 8.85
N GLY A 129 -5.90 7.10 7.80
CA GLY A 129 -6.31 8.38 7.21
C GLY A 129 -7.63 8.25 6.44
N ALA A 130 -7.82 9.13 5.45
CA ALA A 130 -9.01 9.10 4.59
C ALA A 130 -9.13 7.79 3.81
N VAL A 131 -10.32 7.22 3.77
CA VAL A 131 -10.66 5.99 3.05
C VAL A 131 -11.56 6.35 1.86
N GLY A 132 -10.98 6.26 0.66
CA GLY A 132 -11.72 6.47 -0.58
C GLY A 132 -12.33 5.18 -1.13
N GLU A 133 -12.47 5.12 -2.45
CA GLU A 133 -13.02 3.98 -3.20
C GLU A 133 -12.28 2.65 -2.95
N SER A 134 -10.98 2.72 -2.69
CA SER A 134 -10.17 1.54 -2.37
C SER A 134 -9.76 1.55 -0.90
N PRO A 135 -10.06 0.50 -0.14
CA PRO A 135 -9.64 0.39 1.25
C PRO A 135 -8.10 0.39 1.40
N PRO A 136 -7.58 0.77 2.58
CA PRO A 136 -6.15 0.67 2.86
C PRO A 136 -5.65 -0.75 2.64
N GLY A 137 -4.51 -0.92 1.97
CA GLY A 137 -4.01 -2.23 1.54
C GLY A 137 -3.61 -3.20 2.64
N GLY A 138 -3.74 -2.84 3.92
CA GLY A 138 -3.56 -3.74 5.07
C GLY A 138 -4.87 -4.11 5.78
N LEU A 139 -5.99 -3.48 5.40
CA LEU A 139 -7.28 -3.70 6.05
C LEU A 139 -7.80 -5.11 5.79
N ASP A 140 -7.59 -5.66 4.58
CA ASP A 140 -7.96 -7.02 4.21
C ASP A 140 -7.28 -8.08 5.12
N ALA A 141 -5.99 -7.90 5.39
CA ALA A 141 -5.24 -8.76 6.31
C ALA A 141 -5.75 -8.63 7.76
N ALA A 142 -6.08 -7.41 8.20
CA ALA A 142 -6.63 -7.18 9.53
C ALA A 142 -7.99 -7.85 9.69
N VAL A 143 -8.88 -7.68 8.71
CA VAL A 143 -10.21 -8.32 8.65
C VAL A 143 -10.08 -9.84 8.65
N ALA A 144 -9.20 -10.40 7.82
CA ALA A 144 -8.99 -11.85 7.77
C ALA A 144 -8.45 -12.39 9.11
N CYS A 145 -7.56 -11.65 9.78
CA CYS A 145 -7.04 -12.05 11.09
C CYS A 145 -8.14 -12.00 12.17
N ALA A 146 -8.87 -10.90 12.25
CA ALA A 146 -9.94 -10.69 13.21
C ALA A 146 -11.07 -11.74 13.04
N ALA A 147 -11.49 -11.99 11.79
CA ALA A 147 -12.49 -12.99 11.47
C ALA A 147 -12.08 -14.41 11.89
N ARG A 148 -10.84 -14.83 11.64
CA ARG A 148 -10.33 -16.15 12.08
C ARG A 148 -10.35 -16.34 13.59
N ARG A 149 -10.32 -15.24 14.34
CA ARG A 149 -10.30 -15.24 15.81
C ARG A 149 -11.64 -14.86 16.43
N ALA A 150 -12.67 -14.62 15.60
CA ALA A 150 -13.96 -14.10 16.05
C ALA A 150 -13.86 -12.78 16.85
N VAL A 151 -12.85 -11.95 16.55
CA VAL A 151 -12.65 -10.64 17.17
C VAL A 151 -13.34 -9.59 16.30
N PRO A 152 -14.23 -8.73 16.84
CA PRO A 152 -14.81 -7.64 16.10
C PRO A 152 -13.74 -6.66 15.61
N LEU A 153 -13.87 -6.15 14.38
CA LEU A 153 -12.98 -5.13 13.82
C LEU A 153 -13.74 -3.84 13.51
N VAL A 154 -13.25 -2.74 14.07
CA VAL A 154 -13.79 -1.39 13.89
C VAL A 154 -12.74 -0.53 13.19
N LEU A 155 -13.15 0.16 12.13
CA LEU A 155 -12.32 1.14 11.44
C LEU A 155 -12.50 2.51 12.10
N VAL A 156 -11.39 3.13 12.51
CA VAL A 156 -11.36 4.55 12.93
C VAL A 156 -10.56 5.31 11.88
N CYS A 157 -11.20 6.21 11.16
CA CYS A 157 -10.58 6.89 10.03
C CYS A 157 -10.81 8.39 10.05
N ASP A 158 -9.94 9.14 9.36
CA ASP A 158 -10.15 10.58 9.18
C ASP A 158 -11.51 10.86 8.54
N SER A 159 -11.75 10.28 7.37
CA SER A 159 -13.01 10.34 6.63
C SER A 159 -13.17 9.08 5.79
N ALA A 160 -14.40 8.72 5.41
CA ALA A 160 -14.66 7.58 4.55
C ALA A 160 -15.76 7.89 3.53
N SER A 161 -15.54 7.51 2.27
CA SER A 161 -16.59 7.48 1.25
C SER A 161 -17.37 6.16 1.25
N LEU A 162 -17.45 5.48 2.40
CA LEU A 162 -18.02 4.14 2.54
C LEU A 162 -19.51 4.21 2.90
N GLN A 163 -20.33 3.44 2.20
CA GLN A 163 -21.73 3.24 2.55
C GLN A 163 -21.88 2.19 3.66
N ARG A 164 -22.93 2.31 4.47
CA ARG A 164 -23.24 1.33 5.53
C ARG A 164 -23.38 -0.11 5.01
N SER A 165 -23.91 -0.28 3.79
CA SER A 165 -24.05 -1.57 3.12
C SER A 165 -22.71 -2.21 2.74
N GLU A 166 -21.64 -1.42 2.62
CA GLU A 166 -20.31 -1.91 2.26
C GLU A 166 -19.56 -2.46 3.47
N LEU A 167 -19.92 -2.06 4.69
CA LEU A 167 -19.22 -2.48 5.92
C LEU A 167 -19.23 -3.99 6.10
N ALA A 168 -20.41 -4.60 5.97
CA ALA A 168 -20.56 -6.06 6.08
C ALA A 168 -19.77 -6.79 4.98
N ARG A 169 -19.72 -6.23 3.76
CA ARG A 169 -18.92 -6.78 2.65
C ARG A 169 -17.41 -6.68 2.91
N LEU A 170 -16.98 -5.65 3.62
CA LEU A 170 -15.59 -5.44 4.02
C LEU A 170 -15.22 -6.21 5.30
N GLY A 171 -16.18 -6.87 5.96
CA GLY A 171 -15.94 -7.56 7.23
C GLY A 171 -15.72 -6.62 8.42
N LEU A 172 -16.26 -5.39 8.35
CA LEU A 172 -16.17 -4.39 9.41
C LEU A 172 -17.41 -4.45 10.30
N ASN A 173 -17.20 -4.42 11.62
CA ASN A 173 -18.26 -4.34 12.63
C ASN A 173 -18.70 -2.90 12.93
N GLY A 174 -17.88 -1.91 12.54
CA GLY A 174 -18.21 -0.50 12.71
C GLY A 174 -17.20 0.42 12.03
N VAL A 175 -17.61 1.66 11.79
CA VAL A 175 -16.75 2.74 11.28
C VAL A 175 -17.00 4.01 12.08
N TYR A 176 -15.92 4.64 12.53
CA TYR A 176 -15.94 5.92 13.24
C TYR A 176 -15.09 6.91 12.47
N GLU A 177 -15.75 7.89 11.86
CA GLU A 177 -15.10 8.98 11.15
C GLU A 177 -14.78 10.12 12.12
N ILE A 178 -13.57 10.66 12.03
CA ILE A 178 -13.12 11.79 12.83
C ILE A 178 -13.66 13.11 12.23
N ARG A 179 -13.59 13.24 10.90
CA ARG A 179 -14.00 14.40 10.10
C ARG A 179 -14.81 13.94 8.87
N PRO A 180 -16.06 13.44 9.04
CA PRO A 180 -16.83 12.85 7.94
C PRO A 180 -17.07 13.80 6.75
N GLY A 181 -17.24 15.10 7.02
CA GLY A 181 -17.41 16.11 5.96
C GLY A 181 -16.22 16.22 5.01
N ARG A 182 -15.04 15.73 5.41
CA ARG A 182 -13.83 15.78 4.60
C ARG A 182 -13.77 14.72 3.49
N ALA A 183 -14.69 13.75 3.48
CA ALA A 183 -14.78 12.76 2.40
C ALA A 183 -15.09 13.41 1.03
N PHE A 184 -15.66 14.62 1.04
CA PHE A 184 -16.09 15.36 -0.15
C PHE A 184 -15.38 16.72 -0.30
N ASP A 185 -14.37 16.98 0.54
CA ASP A 185 -13.61 18.23 0.53
C ASP A 185 -12.22 18.02 -0.07
N ASP A 186 -11.91 18.77 -1.12
CA ASP A 186 -10.62 18.76 -1.80
C ASP A 186 -9.58 19.69 -1.14
N ALA A 187 -9.94 20.34 -0.02
CA ALA A 187 -9.02 21.23 0.69
C ALA A 187 -7.76 20.48 1.18
N PRO A 188 -6.56 20.99 0.85
CA PRO A 188 -5.32 20.38 1.29
C PRO A 188 -5.21 20.44 2.81
N GLU A 189 -4.60 19.40 3.39
CA GLU A 189 -4.30 19.40 4.83
C GLU A 189 -3.35 20.55 5.17
N THR A 190 -3.67 21.30 6.23
CA THR A 190 -2.81 22.38 6.75
C THR A 190 -2.18 21.95 8.07
N PRO A 191 -1.05 22.54 8.49
CA PRO A 191 -0.47 22.27 9.81
C PRO A 191 -1.46 22.51 10.96
N ALA A 192 -2.32 23.52 10.84
CA ALA A 192 -3.33 23.84 11.84
C ALA A 192 -4.42 22.76 11.94
N THR A 193 -4.90 22.26 10.80
CA THR A 193 -5.91 21.19 10.78
C THR A 193 -5.33 19.85 11.22
N ALA A 194 -4.05 19.60 10.96
CA ALA A 194 -3.35 18.41 11.42
C ALA A 194 -3.11 18.42 12.93
N ALA A 195 -2.83 19.58 13.54
CA ALA A 195 -2.54 19.71 14.96
C ALA A 195 -3.69 19.23 15.88
N GLY A 196 -4.95 19.40 15.44
CA GLY A 196 -6.13 18.94 16.18
C GLY A 196 -6.39 17.43 16.11
N MET A 197 -5.70 16.70 15.23
CA MET A 197 -6.00 15.30 14.92
C MET A 197 -5.80 14.36 16.12
N ALA A 198 -4.79 14.61 16.95
CA ALA A 198 -4.53 13.77 18.12
C ALA A 198 -5.69 13.81 19.13
N GLY A 199 -6.23 15.01 19.40
CA GLY A 199 -7.41 15.17 20.26
C GLY A 199 -8.65 14.52 19.64
N ALA A 200 -8.89 14.76 18.35
CA ALA A 200 -10.04 14.22 17.65
C ALA A 200 -10.01 12.67 17.54
N LEU A 201 -8.82 12.07 17.40
CA LEU A 201 -8.63 10.62 17.48
C LEU A 201 -8.91 10.09 18.89
N THR A 202 -8.47 10.81 19.93
CA THR A 202 -8.75 10.45 21.33
C THR A 202 -10.26 10.44 21.57
N ASP A 203 -10.98 11.47 21.10
CA ASP A 203 -12.44 11.53 21.20
C ASP A 203 -13.12 10.40 20.41
N ALA A 204 -12.59 10.03 19.25
CA ALA A 204 -13.11 8.91 18.46
C ALA A 204 -12.94 7.58 19.19
N VAL A 205 -11.77 7.32 19.77
CA VAL A 205 -11.51 6.13 20.58
C VAL A 205 -12.40 6.10 21.82
N ALA A 206 -12.63 7.24 22.49
CA ALA A 206 -13.56 7.33 23.61
C ALA A 206 -15.01 7.00 23.21
N ARG A 207 -15.46 7.47 22.04
CA ARG A 207 -16.78 7.08 21.49
C ARG A 207 -16.89 5.58 21.21
N VAL A 208 -15.81 4.97 20.71
CA VAL A 208 -15.76 3.51 20.54
C VAL A 208 -15.88 2.84 21.89
N ALA A 209 -15.03 3.18 22.86
CA ALA A 209 -15.06 2.61 24.20
C ALA A 209 -16.45 2.68 24.86
N GLY A 210 -17.09 3.86 24.80
CA GLY A 210 -18.45 4.04 25.32
C GLY A 210 -19.52 3.22 24.59
N THR A 211 -19.37 2.99 23.27
CA THR A 211 -20.29 2.09 22.52
C THR A 211 -20.14 0.63 22.96
N TRP A 212 -18.94 0.24 23.37
CA TRP A 212 -18.58 -1.13 23.76
C TRP A 212 -18.61 -1.37 25.27
N GLY A 213 -19.02 -0.38 26.06
CA GLY A 213 -19.20 -0.51 27.52
C GLY A 213 -17.89 -0.52 28.31
N TRP A 214 -16.82 0.05 27.75
CA TRP A 214 -15.55 0.27 28.45
C TRP A 214 -15.53 1.72 28.95
N GLU A 215 -15.85 1.91 30.23
CA GLU A 215 -15.70 3.19 30.95
C GLU A 215 -14.43 3.22 31.79
#